data_AF-A0AA40KBV2-F1
#
_entry.id   AF-A0AA40KBV2-F1
#
_cell.length_a   1.000
_cell.length_b   1.000
_cell.length_c   1.000
_cell.angle_alpha   90.00
_cell.angle_beta   90.00
_cell.angle_gamma   90.00
#
_symmetry.space_group_name_H-M   'P 1'
#
loop_
_entity.id
_entity.type
_entity.pdbx_description
1 polymer ?
#
loop_
_entity_poly.entity_id
_entity_poly.type
_entity_poly.pdbx_seq_one_letter_code
_entity_poly.pdbx_strand_id
1 'polypeptide(L)'
;MAEAIGVGASALAFVLLGLKSVQVAYQALSSIKDGQKHVNQIISSVLGLQYTLERLSRCRLVVEHRDEGLLKATKACADDMKLFADQLEKFDKAHYGVARQWNKVKAFLKEEDLERMNAAVVGHTTALSLHLEILNSETIVTIRDDVKAVLPVQQNILETQTVLLTQQTAVSTLVRNSMTQHTVEAQDTRETIQISTQGLHTKIQQVNDQLKLLESLLRQYPSQENAIPRVVEIVEKACLQWTK
;
A
#
# COMPACT_ATOMS: atom_id res chain seq x y z
N MET A 1 -51.40 14.03 19.08
CA MET A 1 -50.39 15.01 18.62
C MET A 1 -49.06 14.28 18.63
N ALA A 2 -48.64 13.76 17.47
CA ALA A 2 -47.36 13.07 17.34
C ALA A 2 -46.28 14.13 17.12
N GLU A 3 -45.29 14.17 18.01
CA GLU A 3 -44.21 15.13 17.99
C GLU A 3 -43.34 14.94 16.74
N ALA A 4 -42.98 16.09 16.14
CA ALA A 4 -42.02 16.19 15.07
C ALA A 4 -40.66 15.65 15.56
N ILE A 5 -40.32 14.42 15.19
CA ILE A 5 -38.94 13.96 15.16
C ILE A 5 -38.26 14.83 14.10
N GLY A 6 -37.56 15.87 14.56
CA GLY A 6 -36.89 16.83 13.70
C GLY A 6 -35.99 16.10 12.69
N VAL A 7 -36.22 16.39 11.41
CA VAL A 7 -35.59 15.83 10.21
C VAL A 7 -34.06 16.10 10.13
N GLY A 8 -33.42 16.53 11.22
CA GLY A 8 -31.99 16.87 11.29
C GLY A 8 -31.23 16.36 12.51
N ALA A 9 -31.83 15.59 13.43
CA ALA A 9 -31.12 15.05 14.58
C ALA A 9 -30.42 13.72 14.24
N SER A 10 -29.08 13.71 14.23
CA SER A 10 -28.28 12.48 14.03
C SER A 10 -27.87 11.85 15.36
N ALA A 11 -27.62 10.53 15.37
CA ALA A 11 -27.09 9.84 16.54
C ALA A 11 -25.78 10.48 17.02
N LEU A 12 -24.93 10.91 16.09
CA LEU A 12 -23.69 11.65 16.41
C LEU A 12 -23.98 12.95 17.18
N ALA A 13 -25.00 13.71 16.80
CA ALA A 13 -25.35 14.94 17.52
C ALA A 13 -25.73 14.64 18.98
N PHE A 14 -26.49 13.57 19.22
CA PHE A 14 -26.81 13.13 20.59
C PHE A 14 -25.60 12.58 21.34
N VAL A 15 -24.69 11.86 20.68
CA VAL A 15 -23.43 11.42 21.28
C VAL A 15 -22.60 12.62 21.76
N LEU A 16 -22.46 13.65 20.92
CA LEU A 16 -21.72 14.87 21.27
C LEU A 16 -22.40 15.66 22.40
N LEU A 17 -23.73 15.75 22.38
CA LEU A 17 -24.50 16.37 23.46
C LEU A 17 -24.33 15.58 24.77
N GLY A 18 -24.45 14.26 24.72
CA GLY A 18 -24.23 13.36 25.85
C GLY A 18 -22.83 13.51 26.42
N LEU A 19 -21.79 13.57 25.59
CA LEU A 19 -20.40 13.80 26.02
C LEU A 19 -20.26 15.10 26.80
N LYS A 20 -20.85 16.19 26.30
CA LYS A 20 -20.81 17.48 26.98
C LYS A 20 -21.51 17.40 28.34
N SER A 21 -22.70 16.81 28.41
CA SER A 21 -23.44 16.64 29.66
C SER A 21 -22.70 15.75 30.67
N VAL A 22 -22.06 14.68 30.19
CA VAL A 22 -21.23 13.77 31.00
C VAL A 22 -20.04 14.50 31.61
N GLN A 23 -19.37 15.37 30.85
CA GLN A 23 -18.26 16.18 31.37
C GLN A 23 -18.72 17.15 32.46
N VAL A 24 -19.86 17.81 32.29
CA VAL A 24 -20.45 18.70 33.31
C VAL A 24 -20.80 17.91 34.58
N ALA A 25 -21.48 16.76 34.43
CA ALA A 25 -21.82 15.90 35.56
C ALA A 25 -20.56 15.39 36.28
N TYR A 26 -19.52 14.98 35.54
CA TYR A 26 -18.24 14.56 36.12
C TYR A 26 -17.58 15.69 36.93
N GLN A 27 -17.49 16.90 36.37
CA GLN A 27 -16.92 18.05 37.07
C GLN A 27 -17.66 18.33 38.38
N ALA A 28 -19.00 18.39 38.34
CA ALA A 28 -19.82 18.63 39.51
C ALA A 28 -19.72 17.51 40.57
N LEU A 29 -19.63 16.24 40.16
CA LEU A 29 -19.45 15.13 41.10
C LEU A 29 -18.04 15.11 41.70
N SER A 30 -17.02 15.43 40.90
CA SER A 30 -15.62 15.43 41.33
C SER A 30 -15.27 16.54 42.32
N SER A 31 -16.06 17.62 42.35
CA SER A 31 -15.88 18.71 43.32
C SER A 31 -16.32 18.31 44.74
N ILE A 32 -17.07 17.21 44.89
CA ILE A 32 -17.56 16.68 46.17
C ILE A 32 -16.43 15.92 46.88
N LYS A 33 -15.58 16.63 47.63
CA LYS A 33 -14.42 16.06 48.34
C LYS A 33 -14.76 15.07 49.47
N ASP A 34 -15.93 15.21 50.10
CA ASP A 34 -16.41 14.35 51.19
C ASP A 34 -17.41 13.27 50.74
N GLY A 35 -17.47 13.00 49.42
CA GLY A 35 -18.41 12.05 48.83
C GLY A 35 -18.13 10.62 49.30
N GLN A 36 -19.06 10.04 50.04
CA GLN A 36 -19.07 8.63 50.41
C GLN A 36 -18.92 7.72 49.18
N LYS A 37 -18.57 6.44 49.42
CA LYS A 37 -18.40 5.36 48.43
C LYS A 37 -19.35 5.43 47.21
N HIS A 38 -20.61 5.81 47.41
CA HIS A 38 -21.62 6.00 46.36
C HIS A 38 -21.25 7.06 45.30
N VAL A 39 -20.72 8.22 45.69
CA VAL A 39 -20.30 9.27 44.73
C VAL A 39 -19.14 8.79 43.87
N ASN A 40 -18.16 8.12 44.47
CA ASN A 40 -17.03 7.54 43.74
C ASN A 40 -17.48 6.45 42.76
N GLN A 41 -18.50 5.69 43.12
CA GLN A 41 -19.13 4.69 42.24
C GLN A 41 -19.77 5.35 41.03
N ILE A 42 -20.54 6.42 41.24
CA ILE A 42 -21.17 7.19 40.15
C ILE A 42 -20.10 7.79 39.25
N ILE A 43 -19.06 8.41 39.81
CA ILE A 43 -17.95 8.98 39.03
C ILE A 43 -17.33 7.90 38.12
N SER A 44 -17.11 6.70 38.65
CA SER A 44 -16.58 5.58 37.86
C SER A 44 -17.53 5.17 36.74
N SER A 45 -18.83 5.08 37.02
CA SER A 45 -19.85 4.79 36.00
C SER A 45 -19.92 5.88 34.93
N VAL A 46 -19.84 7.16 35.31
CA VAL A 46 -19.85 8.33 34.42
C VAL A 46 -18.62 8.32 33.50
N LEU A 47 -17.45 7.97 34.03
CA LEU A 47 -16.24 7.79 33.21
C LEU A 47 -16.38 6.62 32.22
N GLY A 48 -17.01 5.51 32.64
CA GLY A 48 -17.32 4.40 31.74
C GLY A 48 -18.25 4.81 30.60
N LEU A 49 -19.27 5.61 30.90
CA LEU A 49 -20.16 6.19 29.90
C LEU A 49 -19.42 7.15 28.97
N GLN A 50 -18.56 8.02 29.51
CA GLN A 50 -17.74 8.94 28.73
C GLN A 50 -16.90 8.17 27.71
N TYR A 51 -16.17 7.15 28.16
CA TYR A 51 -15.34 6.33 27.29
C TYR A 51 -16.17 5.67 26.17
N THR A 52 -17.36 5.18 26.50
CA THR A 52 -18.27 4.57 25.51
C THR A 52 -18.73 5.58 24.46
N LEU A 53 -19.13 6.78 24.88
CA LEU A 53 -19.53 7.85 23.97
C LEU A 53 -18.36 8.38 23.12
N GLU A 54 -17.14 8.42 23.67
CA GLU A 54 -15.93 8.78 22.90
C GLU A 54 -15.61 7.74 21.82
N ARG A 55 -15.81 6.45 22.11
CA ARG A 55 -15.68 5.40 21.08
C ARG A 55 -16.76 5.56 20.00
N LEU A 56 -18.01 5.82 20.39
CA LEU A 56 -19.11 6.05 19.43
C LEU A 56 -18.85 7.27 18.54
N SER A 57 -18.32 8.37 19.08
CA SER A 57 -18.06 9.58 18.29
C SER A 57 -16.99 9.41 17.22
N ARG A 58 -16.09 8.43 17.41
CA ARG A 58 -15.03 8.08 16.44
C ARG A 58 -15.46 6.96 15.47
N CYS A 59 -16.58 6.29 15.74
CA CYS A 59 -17.07 5.22 14.90
C CYS A 59 -17.76 5.81 13.65
N ARG A 60 -17.19 5.56 12.47
CA ARG A 60 -17.72 6.07 11.20
C ARG A 60 -19.14 5.58 10.90
N LEU A 61 -19.45 4.36 11.32
CA LEU A 61 -20.76 3.76 11.10
C LEU A 61 -21.89 4.50 11.82
N VAL A 62 -21.61 5.26 12.88
CA VAL A 62 -22.62 6.09 13.55
C VAL A 62 -23.15 7.21 12.64
N VAL A 63 -22.35 7.65 11.67
CA VAL A 63 -22.74 8.65 10.66
C VAL A 63 -23.35 8.00 9.43
N GLU A 64 -22.80 6.85 9.01
CA GLU A 64 -23.17 6.16 7.78
C GLU A 64 -24.46 5.33 7.92
N HIS A 65 -24.70 4.75 9.10
CA HIS A 65 -25.87 3.92 9.38
C HIS A 65 -26.91 4.70 10.19
N ARG A 66 -28.13 4.82 9.64
CA ARG A 66 -29.29 5.34 10.37
C ARG A 66 -29.94 4.22 11.19
N ASP A 67 -29.23 3.72 12.20
CA ASP A 67 -29.81 2.81 13.20
C ASP A 67 -30.76 3.60 14.12
N GLU A 68 -32.06 3.35 14.00
CA GLU A 68 -33.10 3.97 14.83
C GLU A 68 -32.96 3.57 16.30
N GLY A 69 -32.47 2.36 16.59
CA GLY A 69 -32.19 1.88 17.95
C GLY A 69 -31.07 2.68 18.58
N LEU A 70 -29.94 2.84 17.89
CA LEU A 70 -28.84 3.69 18.33
C LEU A 70 -29.26 5.15 18.49
N LEU A 71 -30.07 5.68 17.57
CA LEU A 71 -30.60 7.04 17.68
C LEU A 71 -31.42 7.23 18.96
N LYS A 72 -32.32 6.28 19.27
CA LYS A 72 -33.13 6.30 20.50
C LYS A 72 -32.26 6.17 21.75
N ALA A 73 -31.30 5.24 21.75
CA ALA A 73 -30.40 5.01 22.88
C ALA A 73 -29.51 6.23 23.16
N THR A 74 -28.91 6.82 22.12
CA THR A 74 -28.06 8.01 22.25
C THR A 74 -28.86 9.23 22.67
N LYS A 75 -30.08 9.41 22.15
CA LYS A 75 -30.99 10.48 22.58
C LYS A 75 -31.37 10.32 24.06
N ALA A 76 -31.83 9.14 24.47
CA ALA A 76 -32.22 8.89 25.86
C ALA A 76 -31.04 9.12 26.82
N CYS A 77 -29.85 8.66 26.45
CA CYS A 77 -28.63 8.93 27.20
C CYS A 77 -28.34 10.43 27.29
N ALA A 78 -28.45 11.18 26.19
CA ALA A 78 -28.18 12.61 26.18
C ALA A 78 -29.17 13.40 27.04
N ASP A 79 -30.46 13.04 26.96
CA ASP A 79 -31.54 13.67 27.73
C ASP A 79 -31.37 13.42 29.23
N ASP A 80 -31.14 12.17 29.65
CA ASP A 80 -30.92 11.81 31.05
C ASP A 80 -29.64 12.45 31.60
N MET A 81 -28.54 12.40 30.86
CA MET A 81 -27.29 13.02 31.30
C MET A 81 -27.39 14.53 31.40
N LYS A 82 -28.16 15.17 30.52
CA LYS A 82 -28.44 16.60 30.62
C LYS A 82 -29.26 16.91 31.88
N LEU A 83 -30.30 16.12 32.16
CA LEU A 83 -31.10 16.29 33.36
C LEU A 83 -30.26 16.14 34.63
N PHE A 84 -29.37 15.15 34.67
CA PHE A 84 -28.45 14.95 35.79
C PHE A 84 -27.43 16.10 35.91
N ALA A 85 -26.86 16.56 34.80
CA ALA A 85 -25.95 17.70 34.78
C ALA A 85 -26.65 18.98 35.28
N ASP A 86 -27.87 19.26 34.83
CA ASP A 86 -28.66 20.42 35.26
C ASP A 86 -29.02 20.34 36.75
N GLN A 87 -29.29 19.13 37.27
CA GLN A 87 -29.50 18.91 38.70
C GLN A 87 -28.21 19.18 39.49
N LEU A 88 -27.08 18.62 39.04
CA LEU A 88 -25.77 18.74 39.69
C LEU A 88 -25.22 20.18 39.65
N GLU A 89 -25.38 20.92 38.56
CA GLU A 89 -24.93 22.32 38.45
C GLU A 89 -25.65 23.26 39.44
N LYS A 90 -26.93 22.99 39.74
CA LYS A 90 -27.68 23.79 40.74
C LYS A 90 -27.03 23.71 42.12
N PHE A 91 -26.27 22.65 42.40
CA PHE A 91 -25.50 22.52 43.63
C PHE A 91 -24.19 23.30 43.61
N ASP A 92 -23.47 23.25 42.49
CA ASP A 92 -22.13 23.83 42.37
C ASP A 92 -22.16 25.37 42.45
N LYS A 93 -23.16 25.99 41.81
CA LYS A 93 -23.37 27.45 41.80
C LYS A 93 -23.72 28.06 43.16
N ALA A 94 -23.98 27.23 44.18
CA ALA A 94 -24.44 27.71 45.46
C ALA A 94 -23.30 28.11 46.43
N HIS A 95 -22.02 28.11 46.00
CA HIS A 95 -20.84 28.59 46.75
C HIS A 95 -20.89 28.30 48.25
N TYR A 96 -20.74 27.03 48.62
CA TYR A 96 -20.69 26.62 50.02
C TYR A 96 -19.37 25.90 50.34
N GLY A 97 -18.80 26.20 51.51
CA GLY A 97 -17.54 25.64 51.97
C GLY A 97 -17.51 24.10 51.97
N VAL A 98 -16.31 23.58 51.68
CA VAL A 98 -15.98 22.18 51.35
C VAL A 98 -16.61 21.13 52.28
N ALA A 99 -16.59 21.35 53.60
CA ALA A 99 -17.09 20.38 54.59
C ALA A 99 -18.64 20.33 54.72
N ARG A 100 -19.36 21.26 54.09
CA ARG A 100 -20.84 21.38 54.20
C ARG A 100 -21.58 20.96 52.93
N GLN A 101 -20.84 20.57 51.88
CA GLN A 101 -21.42 20.19 50.60
C GLN A 101 -22.11 18.83 50.65
N TRP A 102 -21.51 17.78 51.25
CA TRP A 102 -22.10 16.44 51.25
C TRP A 102 -23.45 16.35 51.99
N ASN A 103 -23.56 16.97 53.18
CA ASN A 103 -24.81 16.98 53.92
C ASN A 103 -25.94 17.72 53.19
N LYS A 104 -25.59 18.69 52.34
CA LYS A 104 -26.55 19.41 51.48
C LYS A 104 -26.86 18.65 50.18
N VAL A 105 -25.88 17.92 49.63
CA VAL A 105 -26.12 16.95 48.55
C VAL A 105 -27.18 15.97 49.03
N LYS A 106 -27.01 15.34 50.21
CA LYS A 106 -28.04 14.47 50.82
C LYS A 106 -29.39 15.15 51.04
N ALA A 107 -29.40 16.45 51.32
CA ALA A 107 -30.64 17.19 51.58
C ALA A 107 -31.48 17.47 50.32
N PHE A 108 -30.88 17.39 49.13
CA PHE A 108 -31.50 17.83 47.87
C PHE A 108 -31.47 16.73 46.80
N LEU A 109 -30.44 15.87 46.79
CA LEU A 109 -30.37 14.60 46.10
C LEU A 109 -30.40 13.50 47.17
N LYS A 110 -31.51 12.79 47.27
CA LYS A 110 -31.60 11.66 48.20
C LYS A 110 -30.66 10.55 47.73
N GLU A 111 -30.30 9.65 48.64
CA GLU A 111 -29.48 8.48 48.30
C GLU A 111 -30.15 7.66 47.17
N GLU A 112 -31.48 7.58 47.17
CA GLU A 112 -32.29 7.00 46.10
C GLU A 112 -32.11 7.68 44.73
N ASP A 113 -31.93 9.01 44.70
CA ASP A 113 -31.73 9.75 43.46
C ASP A 113 -30.33 9.49 42.89
N LEU A 114 -29.32 9.39 43.77
CA LEU A 114 -27.96 9.01 43.40
C LEU A 114 -27.88 7.57 42.90
N GLU A 115 -28.61 6.64 43.54
CA GLU A 115 -28.74 5.26 43.07
C GLU A 115 -29.43 5.18 41.71
N ARG A 116 -30.53 5.93 41.51
CA ARG A 116 -31.22 6.01 40.22
C ARG A 116 -30.30 6.56 39.14
N MET A 117 -29.52 7.59 39.45
CA MET A 117 -28.54 8.18 38.55
C MET A 117 -27.49 7.14 38.15
N ASN A 118 -26.92 6.42 39.13
CA ASN A 118 -25.94 5.37 38.87
C ASN A 118 -26.53 4.26 37.98
N ALA A 119 -27.73 3.78 38.30
CA ALA A 119 -28.41 2.74 37.54
C ALA A 119 -28.68 3.17 36.09
N ALA A 120 -29.12 4.41 35.89
CA ALA A 120 -29.33 4.98 34.56
C ALA A 120 -28.01 5.06 33.77
N VAL A 121 -26.93 5.58 34.37
CA VAL A 121 -25.61 5.69 33.73
C VAL A 121 -25.06 4.32 33.34
N VAL A 122 -25.17 3.33 34.23
CA VAL A 122 -24.76 1.94 33.94
C VAL A 122 -25.62 1.37 32.80
N GLY A 123 -26.94 1.55 32.86
CA GLY A 123 -27.86 1.09 31.81
C GLY A 123 -27.53 1.67 30.44
N HIS A 124 -27.30 2.98 30.36
CA HIS A 124 -26.88 3.66 29.13
C HIS A 124 -25.52 3.15 28.64
N THR A 125 -24.56 2.97 29.54
CA THR A 125 -23.23 2.43 29.20
C THR A 125 -23.36 1.04 28.58
N THR A 126 -24.14 0.16 29.18
CA THR A 126 -24.38 -1.20 28.67
C THR A 126 -25.07 -1.18 27.32
N ALA A 127 -26.16 -0.41 27.18
CA ALA A 127 -26.93 -0.33 25.94
C ALA A 127 -26.08 0.21 24.78
N LEU A 128 -25.37 1.32 25.01
CA LEU A 128 -24.52 1.93 23.99
C LEU A 128 -23.31 1.07 23.64
N SER A 129 -22.74 0.36 24.62
CA SER A 129 -21.66 -0.62 24.35
C SER A 129 -22.16 -1.76 23.47
N LEU A 130 -23.38 -2.26 23.69
CA LEU A 130 -23.97 -3.30 22.85
C LEU A 130 -24.11 -2.84 21.40
N HIS A 131 -24.66 -1.64 21.16
CA HIS A 131 -24.72 -1.06 19.82
C HIS A 131 -23.33 -0.93 19.19
N LEU A 132 -22.33 -0.51 19.98
CA LEU A 132 -20.97 -0.38 19.49
C LEU A 132 -20.37 -1.73 19.06
N GLU A 133 -20.60 -2.80 19.83
CA GLU A 133 -20.14 -4.14 19.45
C GLU A 133 -20.88 -4.69 18.21
N ILE A 134 -22.15 -4.33 18.00
CA ILE A 134 -22.87 -4.65 16.77
C ILE A 134 -22.22 -3.96 15.57
N LEU A 135 -21.96 -2.65 15.66
CA LEU A 135 -21.29 -1.89 14.60
C LEU A 135 -19.87 -2.42 14.30
N ASN A 136 -19.12 -2.80 15.34
CA ASN A 136 -17.80 -3.43 15.16
C ASN A 136 -17.91 -4.78 14.44
N SER A 137 -18.90 -5.60 14.77
CA SER A 137 -19.14 -6.89 14.12
C SER A 137 -19.44 -6.72 12.63
N GLU A 138 -20.29 -5.77 12.26
CA GLU A 138 -20.60 -5.45 10.86
C GLU A 138 -19.36 -5.00 10.09
N THR A 139 -18.50 -4.20 10.73
CA THR A 139 -17.21 -3.78 10.16
C THR A 139 -16.32 -5.00 9.88
N ILE A 140 -16.21 -5.92 10.83
CA ILE A 140 -15.39 -7.14 10.69
C ILE A 140 -15.91 -8.04 9.57
N VAL A 141 -17.24 -8.16 9.43
CA VAL A 141 -17.86 -8.93 8.34
C VAL A 141 -17.51 -8.31 7.00
N THR A 142 -17.65 -6.99 6.86
CA THR A 142 -17.33 -6.26 5.62
C THR A 142 -15.85 -6.42 5.25
N ILE A 143 -14.93 -6.21 6.20
CA ILE A 143 -13.49 -6.40 5.98
C ILE A 143 -13.18 -7.84 5.57
N ARG A 144 -13.82 -8.83 6.21
CA ARG A 144 -13.64 -10.25 5.86
C ARG A 144 -14.03 -10.52 4.41
N ASP A 145 -15.15 -9.95 3.96
CA ASP A 145 -15.64 -10.16 2.60
C ASP A 145 -14.76 -9.44 1.56
N ASP A 146 -14.27 -8.24 1.87
CA ASP A 146 -13.27 -7.54 1.05
C ASP A 146 -11.97 -8.35 0.92
N VAL A 147 -11.46 -8.91 2.03
CA VAL A 147 -10.27 -9.75 2.02
C VAL A 147 -10.48 -11.01 1.17
N LYS A 148 -11.67 -11.64 1.27
CA LYS A 148 -12.02 -12.78 0.42
C LYS A 148 -12.04 -12.42 -1.07
N ALA A 149 -12.42 -11.19 -1.43
CA ALA A 149 -12.41 -10.72 -2.81
C ALA A 149 -10.98 -10.44 -3.32
N VAL A 150 -10.05 -10.03 -2.46
CA VAL A 150 -8.65 -9.74 -2.84
C VAL A 150 -7.81 -11.00 -3.02
N LEU A 151 -8.05 -12.03 -2.20
CA LEU A 151 -7.33 -13.32 -2.27
C LEU A 151 -7.20 -13.92 -3.69
N PRO A 152 -8.28 -14.08 -4.48
CA PRO A 152 -8.17 -14.64 -5.83
C PRO A 152 -7.39 -13.72 -6.80
N VAL A 153 -7.47 -12.40 -6.63
CA VAL A 153 -6.68 -11.47 -7.45
C VAL A 153 -5.19 -11.66 -7.19
N GLN A 154 -4.80 -11.81 -5.93
CA GLN A 154 -3.41 -12.07 -5.56
C GLN A 154 -2.91 -13.42 -6.12
N GLN A 155 -3.75 -14.45 -6.09
CA GLN A 155 -3.45 -15.75 -6.67
C GLN A 155 -3.18 -15.65 -8.19
N ASN A 156 -4.08 -14.96 -8.92
CA ASN A 156 -3.95 -14.76 -10.36
C ASN A 156 -2.68 -13.99 -10.74
N ILE A 157 -2.28 -13.00 -9.93
CA ILE A 157 -1.04 -12.24 -10.15
C ILE A 157 0.18 -13.16 -10.02
N LEU A 158 0.22 -14.01 -9.00
CA LEU A 158 1.34 -14.96 -8.79
C LEU A 158 1.43 -15.98 -9.92
N GLU A 159 0.30 -16.50 -10.38
CA GLU A 159 0.24 -17.40 -11.54
C GLU A 159 0.74 -16.70 -12.81
N THR A 160 0.27 -15.47 -13.06
CA THR A 160 0.70 -14.67 -14.22
C THR A 160 2.20 -14.36 -14.18
N GLN A 161 2.76 -14.03 -13.02
CA GLN A 161 4.20 -13.81 -12.86
C GLN A 161 5.01 -15.06 -13.17
N THR A 162 4.53 -16.24 -12.75
CA THR A 162 5.20 -17.51 -13.02
C THR A 162 5.22 -17.82 -14.53
N VAL A 163 4.10 -17.60 -15.22
CA VAL A 163 4.01 -17.74 -16.68
C VAL A 163 4.93 -16.74 -17.40
N LEU A 164 5.00 -15.49 -16.93
CA LEU A 164 5.88 -14.48 -17.53
C LEU A 164 7.36 -14.86 -17.38
N LEU A 165 7.78 -15.30 -16.19
CA LEU A 165 9.16 -15.72 -15.93
C LEU A 165 9.57 -16.92 -16.77
N THR A 166 8.68 -17.90 -16.93
CA THR A 166 8.93 -19.07 -17.78
C THR A 166 9.05 -18.68 -19.25
N GLN A 167 8.16 -17.82 -19.77
CA GLN A 167 8.28 -17.30 -21.13
C GLN A 167 9.56 -16.48 -21.34
N GLN A 168 9.91 -15.61 -20.40
CA GLN A 168 11.12 -14.79 -20.49
C GLN A 168 12.39 -15.67 -20.52
N THR A 169 12.40 -16.74 -19.73
CA THR A 169 13.51 -17.72 -19.72
C THR A 169 13.62 -18.46 -21.06
N ALA A 170 12.48 -18.86 -21.64
CA ALA A 170 12.45 -19.50 -22.95
C ALA A 170 12.96 -18.58 -24.06
N VAL A 171 12.47 -17.33 -24.11
CA VAL A 171 12.93 -16.32 -25.08
C VAL A 171 14.42 -16.04 -24.92
N SER A 172 14.89 -15.85 -23.69
CA SER A 172 16.32 -15.60 -23.42
C SER A 172 17.21 -16.75 -23.89
N THR A 173 16.75 -17.98 -23.74
CA THR A 173 17.48 -19.17 -24.20
C THR A 173 17.50 -19.27 -25.72
N LEU A 174 16.37 -18.97 -26.37
CA LEU A 174 16.28 -18.97 -27.83
C LEU A 174 17.17 -17.91 -28.47
N VAL A 175 17.16 -16.69 -27.92
CA VAL A 175 18.04 -15.59 -28.36
C VAL A 175 19.51 -15.98 -28.17
N ARG A 176 19.88 -16.55 -27.01
CA ARG A 176 21.24 -17.00 -26.75
C ARG A 176 21.69 -18.05 -27.77
N ASN A 177 20.85 -19.05 -28.06
CA ASN A 177 21.18 -20.11 -29.02
C ASN A 177 21.38 -19.54 -30.42
N SER A 178 20.50 -18.63 -30.87
CA SER A 178 20.62 -17.95 -32.16
C SER A 178 21.89 -17.09 -32.25
N MET A 179 22.23 -16.33 -31.20
CA MET A 179 23.47 -15.56 -31.16
C MET A 179 24.72 -16.44 -31.25
N THR A 180 24.74 -17.57 -30.52
CA THR A 180 25.84 -18.53 -30.58
C THR A 180 25.97 -19.11 -31.99
N GLN A 181 24.87 -19.49 -32.62
CA GLN A 181 24.87 -20.01 -33.98
C GLN A 181 25.44 -19.00 -34.98
N HIS A 182 24.95 -17.75 -34.96
CA HIS A 182 25.47 -16.70 -35.85
C HIS A 182 26.95 -16.39 -35.61
N THR A 183 27.42 -16.50 -34.36
CA THR A 183 28.85 -16.30 -34.04
C THR A 183 29.70 -17.40 -34.67
N VAL A 184 29.25 -18.66 -34.62
CA VAL A 184 29.94 -19.79 -35.24
C VAL A 184 29.96 -19.65 -36.77
N GLU A 185 28.81 -19.33 -37.38
CA GLU A 185 28.72 -19.10 -38.84
C GLU A 185 29.61 -17.95 -39.31
N ALA A 186 29.66 -16.85 -38.55
CA ALA A 186 30.52 -15.72 -38.86
C ALA A 186 32.01 -16.08 -38.72
N GLN A 187 32.36 -16.92 -37.75
CA GLN A 187 33.74 -17.37 -37.55
C GLN A 187 34.21 -18.32 -38.67
N ASP A 188 33.37 -19.27 -39.09
CA ASP A 188 33.66 -20.16 -40.22
C ASP A 188 33.84 -19.37 -41.53
N THR A 189 32.96 -18.39 -41.77
CA THR A 189 33.10 -17.47 -42.91
C THR A 189 34.41 -16.69 -42.84
N ARG A 190 34.78 -16.20 -41.65
CA ARG A 190 36.04 -15.47 -41.44
C ARG A 190 37.27 -16.35 -41.70
N GLU A 191 37.26 -17.60 -41.22
CA GLU A 191 38.34 -18.57 -41.47
C GLU A 191 38.50 -18.85 -42.96
N THR A 192 37.39 -19.04 -43.68
CA THR A 192 37.39 -19.24 -45.14
C THR A 192 37.98 -18.04 -45.89
N ILE A 193 37.60 -16.82 -45.51
CA ILE A 193 38.15 -15.58 -46.08
C ILE A 193 39.65 -15.47 -45.79
N GLN A 194 40.08 -15.82 -44.57
CA GLN A 194 41.49 -15.75 -44.17
C GLN A 194 42.36 -16.72 -44.96
N ILE A 195 41.91 -17.98 -45.13
CA ILE A 195 42.60 -18.99 -45.94
C ILE A 195 42.73 -18.50 -47.39
N SER A 196 41.64 -17.99 -47.96
CA SER A 196 41.63 -17.45 -49.33
C SER A 196 42.59 -16.26 -49.49
N THR A 197 42.62 -15.35 -48.51
CA THR A 197 43.50 -14.18 -48.49
C THR A 197 44.97 -14.59 -48.39
N GLN A 198 45.31 -15.58 -47.55
CA GLN A 198 46.65 -16.13 -47.46
C GLN A 198 47.07 -16.80 -48.78
N GLY A 199 46.18 -17.56 -49.40
CA GLY A 199 46.42 -18.16 -50.72
C GLY A 199 46.73 -17.10 -51.79
N LEU A 200 45.97 -16.01 -51.82
CA LEU A 200 46.24 -14.87 -52.71
C LEU A 200 47.58 -14.21 -52.41
N HIS A 201 47.92 -14.01 -51.13
CA HIS A 201 49.21 -13.43 -50.74
C HIS A 201 50.40 -14.27 -51.23
N THR A 202 50.34 -15.59 -51.07
CA THR A 202 51.36 -16.52 -51.57
C THR A 202 51.49 -16.44 -53.10
N LYS A 203 50.38 -16.39 -53.83
CA LYS A 203 50.39 -16.22 -55.30
C LYS A 203 51.03 -14.89 -55.72
N ILE A 204 50.69 -13.79 -55.03
CA ILE A 204 51.28 -12.46 -55.28
C ILE A 204 52.79 -12.51 -55.04
N GLN A 205 53.23 -13.11 -53.93
CA GLN A 205 54.65 -13.22 -53.60
C GLN A 205 55.40 -14.04 -54.66
N GLN A 206 54.83 -15.16 -55.12
CA GLN A 206 55.39 -15.97 -56.18
C GLN A 206 55.58 -15.16 -57.48
N VAL A 207 54.58 -14.36 -57.89
CA VAL A 207 54.70 -13.49 -59.07
C VAL A 207 55.79 -12.44 -58.87
N ASN A 208 55.87 -11.84 -57.68
CA ASN A 208 56.90 -10.85 -57.39
C ASN A 208 58.32 -11.44 -57.49
N ASP A 209 58.51 -12.67 -57.01
CA ASP A 209 59.79 -13.39 -57.13
C ASP A 209 60.10 -13.75 -58.59
N GLN A 210 59.10 -14.14 -59.37
CA GLN A 210 59.24 -14.35 -60.82
C GLN A 210 59.62 -13.06 -61.55
N LEU A 211 59.02 -11.91 -61.21
CA LEU A 211 59.36 -10.61 -61.78
C LEU A 211 60.82 -10.21 -61.47
N LYS A 212 61.27 -10.40 -60.22
CA LYS A 212 62.67 -10.15 -59.85
C LYS A 212 63.66 -11.02 -60.64
N LEU A 213 63.31 -12.28 -60.88
CA LEU A 213 64.13 -13.18 -61.70
C LEU A 213 64.22 -12.65 -63.14
N LEU A 214 63.10 -12.25 -63.73
CA LEU A 214 63.05 -11.63 -65.06
C LEU A 214 63.90 -10.36 -65.14
N GLU A 215 63.80 -9.47 -64.15
CA GLU A 215 64.65 -8.27 -64.06
C GLU A 215 66.14 -8.61 -63.98
N SER A 216 66.51 -9.64 -63.21
CA SER A 216 67.90 -10.08 -63.08
C SER A 216 68.45 -10.63 -64.40
N LEU A 217 67.65 -11.40 -65.14
CA LEU A 217 68.01 -11.92 -66.46
C LEU A 217 68.18 -10.78 -67.46
N LEU A 218 67.28 -9.81 -67.46
CA LEU A 218 67.36 -8.63 -68.32
C LEU A 218 68.63 -7.79 -68.03
N ARG A 219 69.01 -7.62 -66.76
CA ARG A 219 70.27 -6.95 -66.39
C ARG A 219 71.52 -7.70 -66.83
N GLN A 220 71.47 -9.03 -66.92
CA GLN A 220 72.62 -9.87 -67.28
C GLN A 220 72.91 -9.86 -68.80
N TYR A 221 71.94 -9.46 -69.63
CA TYR A 221 72.05 -9.41 -71.09
C TYR A 221 71.77 -8.00 -71.65
N PRO A 222 72.67 -7.02 -71.48
CA PRO A 222 72.42 -5.64 -71.90
C PRO A 222 72.53 -5.38 -73.42
N SER A 223 72.89 -6.39 -74.25
CA SER A 223 73.33 -6.13 -75.63
C SER A 223 72.85 -7.16 -76.67
N GLN A 224 71.54 -7.44 -76.77
CA GLN A 224 70.99 -8.08 -77.98
C GLN A 224 69.64 -7.52 -78.41
N GLU A 225 69.60 -7.06 -79.67
CA GLU A 225 68.45 -6.50 -80.41
C GLU A 225 67.26 -7.49 -80.59
N ASN A 226 67.36 -8.72 -80.06
CA ASN A 226 66.35 -9.79 -80.13
C ASN A 226 65.79 -10.23 -78.76
N ALA A 227 66.12 -9.56 -77.65
CA ALA A 227 65.66 -9.97 -76.32
C ALA A 227 64.18 -9.63 -76.04
N ILE A 228 63.66 -8.54 -76.60
CA ILE A 228 62.33 -8.00 -76.29
C ILE A 228 61.18 -8.94 -76.74
N PRO A 229 61.17 -9.51 -77.97
CA PRO A 229 60.08 -10.39 -78.41
C PRO A 229 59.97 -11.68 -77.58
N ARG A 230 61.11 -12.22 -77.13
CA ARG A 230 61.16 -13.45 -76.33
C ARG A 230 60.63 -13.25 -74.91
N VAL A 231 60.89 -12.09 -74.33
CA VAL A 231 60.37 -11.74 -73.00
C VAL A 231 58.85 -11.52 -73.07
N VAL A 232 58.35 -10.88 -74.13
CA VAL A 232 56.90 -10.72 -74.36
C VAL A 232 56.19 -12.09 -74.48
N GLU A 233 56.75 -13.04 -75.22
CA GLU A 233 56.16 -14.39 -75.37
C GLU A 233 56.12 -15.16 -74.03
N ILE A 234 57.14 -15.01 -73.19
CA ILE A 234 57.19 -15.64 -71.85
C ILE A 234 56.13 -15.03 -70.93
N VAL A 235 55.94 -13.70 -70.97
CA VAL A 235 54.93 -13.00 -70.18
C VAL A 235 53.52 -13.37 -70.64
N GLU A 236 53.24 -13.45 -71.94
CA GLU A 236 51.94 -13.89 -72.46
C GLU A 236 51.59 -15.32 -72.03
N LYS A 237 52.54 -16.25 -72.12
CA LYS A 237 52.33 -17.64 -71.67
C LYS A 237 52.09 -17.73 -70.16
N ALA A 238 52.76 -16.91 -69.36
CA ALA A 238 52.53 -16.84 -67.92
C ALA A 238 51.15 -16.24 -67.58
N CYS A 239 50.71 -15.19 -68.27
CA CYS A 239 49.39 -14.60 -68.10
C CYS A 239 48.25 -15.58 -68.44
N LEU A 240 48.41 -16.40 -69.48
CA LEU A 240 47.43 -17.43 -69.89
C LEU A 240 47.28 -18.57 -68.87
N GLN A 241 48.33 -18.89 -68.10
CA GLN A 241 48.24 -19.88 -67.02
C GLN A 241 47.53 -19.32 -65.77
N TRP A 242 47.46 -18.01 -65.61
CA TRP A 242 46.87 -17.34 -64.44
C TRP A 242 45.36 -17.12 -64.55
N THR A 243 44.76 -17.27 -65.73
CA THR A 243 43.33 -17.06 -66.00
C THR A 243 42.47 -18.33 -65.91
N LYS A 244 43.07 -19.49 -65.57
CA LYS A 244 42.38 -20.76 -65.28
C LYS A 244 42.43 -21.06 -63.79
#